data_AF-A0A534DHV8-F1
#
_entry.id   AF-A0A534DHV8-F1
#
_cell.length_a   1.000
_cell.length_b   1.000
_cell.length_c   1.000
_cell.angle_alpha   90.00
_cell.angle_beta   90.00
_cell.angle_gamma   90.00
#
_symmetry.space_group_name_H-M   'P 1'
#
loop_
_entity.id
_entity.type
_entity.pdbx_description
1 polymer ?
#
loop_
_entity_poly.entity_id
_entity_poly.type
_entity_poly.pdbx_seq_one_letter_code
_entity_poly.pdbx_strand_id
1 'polypeptide(L)'
;MLVNSVSGENKTARMRIWRALKASGAAALRDGVYLLPKSESARAVFAEQAKEVVAAGGMAHIVAFDGEDDAQHREFVRLFDRSTDYAELFGRLDAFKTEIAKLDEVEARRQAAALRRDIAALGAIDFFPGASRHQVESAL
;
A
#
# COMPACT_ATOMS: atom_id res chain seq x y z
N MET A 1 1.27 6.49 13.30
CA MET A 1 2.09 5.28 13.52
C MET A 1 1.30 4.25 14.32
N LEU A 2 1.43 2.98 13.97
CA LEU A 2 1.00 1.83 14.76
C LEU A 2 2.25 1.14 15.32
N VAL A 3 2.28 0.92 16.63
CA VAL A 3 3.29 0.09 17.31
C VAL A 3 2.55 -1.13 17.84
N ASN A 4 2.95 -2.32 17.43
CA ASN A 4 2.35 -3.55 17.90
C ASN A 4 3.38 -4.61 18.30
N SER A 5 2.93 -5.55 19.13
CA SER A 5 3.61 -6.80 19.42
C SER A 5 2.57 -7.92 19.41
N VAL A 6 2.82 -8.96 18.63
CA VAL A 6 2.01 -10.17 18.61
C VAL A 6 2.94 -11.31 18.98
N SER A 7 2.57 -12.12 19.98
CA SER A 7 3.36 -13.29 20.37
C SER A 7 3.63 -14.18 19.15
N GLY A 8 4.85 -14.69 19.02
CA GLY A 8 5.28 -15.52 17.89
C GLY A 8 4.50 -16.82 17.73
N GLU A 9 3.75 -17.23 18.76
CA GLU A 9 2.89 -18.40 18.76
C GLU A 9 1.66 -18.24 17.84
N ASN A 10 1.21 -17.00 17.58
CA ASN A 10 0.04 -16.72 16.73
C ASN A 10 0.43 -16.31 15.31
N LYS A 11 1.12 -17.21 14.59
CA LYS A 11 1.62 -16.98 13.21
C LYS A 11 0.52 -16.54 12.24
N THR A 12 -0.68 -17.11 12.36
CA THR A 12 -1.81 -16.79 11.48
C THR A 12 -2.29 -15.36 11.67
N ALA A 13 -2.45 -14.91 12.92
CA ALA A 13 -2.83 -13.53 13.21
C ALA A 13 -1.77 -12.54 12.70
N ARG A 14 -0.48 -12.82 12.96
CA ARG A 14 0.63 -11.97 12.50
C ARG A 14 0.61 -11.79 10.98
N MET A 15 0.41 -12.88 10.24
CA MET A 15 0.34 -12.84 8.78
C MET A 15 -0.87 -12.07 8.27
N ARG A 16 -2.03 -12.20 8.94
CA ARG A 16 -3.24 -11.46 8.58
C ARG A 16 -3.06 -9.96 8.75
N ILE A 17 -2.57 -9.55 9.93
CA ILE A 17 -2.31 -8.14 10.27
C ILE A 17 -1.30 -7.53 9.30
N TRP A 18 -0.19 -8.24 9.06
CA TRP A 18 0.82 -7.77 8.12
C TRP A 18 0.28 -7.61 6.69
N ARG A 19 -0.52 -8.57 6.21
CA ARG A 19 -1.15 -8.47 4.87
C ARG A 19 -2.11 -7.30 4.77
N ALA A 20 -2.91 -7.05 5.81
CA ALA A 20 -3.84 -5.92 5.84
C ALA A 20 -3.09 -4.57 5.85
N LEU A 21 -2.02 -4.43 6.64
CA LEU A 21 -1.17 -3.25 6.66
C LEU A 21 -0.46 -3.03 5.32
N LYS A 22 0.04 -4.09 4.69
CA LYS A 22 0.65 -4.00 3.36
C LYS A 22 -0.37 -3.56 2.31
N ALA A 23 -1.58 -4.13 2.34
CA ALA A 23 -2.66 -3.79 1.42
C ALA A 23 -3.14 -2.34 1.59
N SER A 24 -3.03 -1.76 2.79
CA SER A 24 -3.34 -0.36 3.03
C SER A 24 -2.20 0.59 2.64
N GLY A 25 -1.09 0.10 2.09
CA GLY A 25 0.07 0.94 1.77
C GLY A 25 0.89 1.39 2.97
N ALA A 26 0.73 0.77 4.15
CA ALA A 26 1.49 1.13 5.32
C ALA A 26 2.98 0.80 5.13
N ALA A 27 3.85 1.77 5.40
CA ALA A 27 5.29 1.56 5.39
C ALA A 27 5.74 0.94 6.72
N ALA A 28 6.64 -0.04 6.68
CA ALA A 28 7.23 -0.62 7.88
C ALA A 28 8.58 0.07 8.18
N LEU A 29 8.72 0.64 9.38
CA LEU A 29 10.03 1.12 9.86
C LEU A 29 10.88 -0.02 10.40
N ARG A 30 10.22 -0.96 11.09
CA ARG A 30 10.79 -2.19 11.63
C ARG A 30 9.65 -3.16 11.94
N ASP A 31 9.99 -4.36 12.40
CA ASP A 31 8.98 -5.31 12.85
C ASP A 31 8.10 -4.71 13.95
N GLY A 32 6.80 -4.82 13.75
CA GLY A 32 5.77 -4.25 14.61
C GLY A 32 5.63 -2.72 14.61
N VAL A 33 6.32 -1.97 13.73
CA VAL A 33 6.18 -0.51 13.64
C VAL A 33 5.82 -0.08 12.23
N TYR A 34 4.63 0.50 12.08
CA TYR A 34 4.04 0.85 10.80
C TYR A 34 3.60 2.31 10.71
N LEU A 35 3.81 2.91 9.55
CA LEU A 35 3.50 4.29 9.24
C LEU A 35 2.42 4.39 8.17
N LEU A 36 1.54 5.37 8.35
CA LEU A 36 0.61 5.85 7.34
C LEU A 36 0.52 7.38 7.49
N PRO A 37 0.36 8.13 6.39
CA PRO A 37 0.10 9.56 6.46
C PRO A 37 -1.18 9.85 7.23
N LYS A 38 -1.20 10.98 7.94
CA LYS A 38 -2.30 11.33 8.84
C LYS A 38 -3.59 11.55 8.04
N SER A 39 -4.54 10.64 8.18
CA SER A 39 -5.89 10.74 7.63
C SER A 39 -6.87 9.92 8.48
N GLU A 40 -8.18 10.15 8.30
CA GLU A 40 -9.21 9.34 8.95
C GLU A 40 -9.17 7.88 8.49
N SER A 41 -8.91 7.65 7.20
CA SER A 41 -8.77 6.30 6.63
C SER A 41 -7.59 5.56 7.25
N ALA A 42 -6.43 6.22 7.40
CA ALA A 42 -5.26 5.64 8.04
C ALA A 42 -5.53 5.29 9.52
N ARG A 43 -6.24 6.17 10.23
CA ARG A 43 -6.64 5.90 11.63
C ARG A 43 -7.58 4.70 11.71
N ALA A 44 -8.57 4.58 10.81
CA ALA A 44 -9.49 3.45 10.79
C ALA A 44 -8.77 2.13 10.52
N VAL A 45 -7.85 2.11 9.55
CA VAL A 45 -6.98 0.94 9.28
C VAL A 45 -6.22 0.54 10.53
N PHE A 46 -5.48 1.46 11.16
CA PHE A 46 -4.72 1.14 12.37
C PHE A 46 -5.59 0.72 13.55
N ALA A 47 -6.79 1.29 13.70
CA ALA A 47 -7.73 0.90 14.75
C ALA A 47 -8.20 -0.55 14.56
N GLU A 48 -8.47 -0.96 13.33
CA GLU A 48 -8.87 -2.34 13.04
C GLU A 48 -7.72 -3.32 13.31
N GLN A 49 -6.52 -2.99 12.84
CA GLN A 49 -5.35 -3.84 13.07
C GLN A 49 -4.97 -3.91 14.56
N ALA A 50 -5.16 -2.83 15.32
CA ALA A 50 -4.95 -2.83 16.76
C ALA A 50 -5.92 -3.79 17.48
N LYS A 51 -7.19 -3.84 17.08
CA LYS A 51 -8.16 -4.81 17.63
C LYS A 51 -7.75 -6.24 17.33
N GLU A 52 -7.32 -6.53 16.10
CA GLU A 52 -6.85 -7.87 15.72
C GLU A 52 -5.63 -8.30 16.54
N VAL A 53 -4.68 -7.39 16.76
CA VAL A 53 -3.50 -7.63 17.61
C VAL A 53 -3.93 -7.98 19.04
N VAL A 54 -4.82 -7.18 19.64
CA VAL A 54 -5.29 -7.41 21.01
C VAL A 54 -6.07 -8.72 21.12
N ALA A 55 -6.93 -9.04 20.14
CA ALA A 55 -7.64 -10.31 20.07
C ALA A 55 -6.70 -11.52 19.95
N ALA A 56 -5.52 -11.33 19.34
CA ALA A 56 -4.48 -12.33 19.26
C ALA A 56 -3.61 -12.46 20.52
N GLY A 57 -3.94 -11.73 21.60
CA GLY A 57 -3.17 -11.71 22.85
C GLY A 57 -1.94 -10.79 22.82
N GLY A 58 -1.86 -9.90 21.83
CA GLY A 58 -0.79 -8.92 21.67
C GLY A 58 -1.10 -7.56 22.28
N MET A 59 -0.22 -6.60 22.05
CA MET A 59 -0.37 -5.20 22.44
C MET A 59 -0.28 -4.29 21.20
N ALA A 60 -1.11 -3.27 21.12
CA ALA A 60 -1.08 -2.29 20.03
C ALA A 60 -1.32 -0.86 20.55
N HIS A 61 -0.56 0.09 20.01
CA HIS A 61 -0.69 1.52 20.28
C HIS A 61 -0.70 2.31 18.98
N ILE A 62 -1.60 3.30 18.89
CA ILE A 62 -1.68 4.20 17.75
C ILE A 62 -1.25 5.59 18.20
N VAL A 63 -0.16 6.07 17.62
CA VAL A 63 0.47 7.34 17.97
C VAL A 63 0.48 8.26 16.76
N ALA A 64 -0.05 9.47 16.92
CA ALA A 64 0.16 10.54 15.96
C ALA A 64 1.50 11.20 16.25
N PHE A 65 2.29 11.47 15.21
CA PHE A 65 3.60 12.09 15.33
C PHE A 65 3.88 12.90 14.07
N ASP A 66 4.78 13.87 14.19
CA ASP A 66 5.36 14.61 13.09
C ASP A 66 6.87 14.30 13.04
N GLY A 67 7.53 14.60 11.91
CA GLY A 67 8.99 14.49 11.83
C GLY A 67 9.63 15.50 12.79
N GLU A 68 10.74 15.11 13.42
CA GLU A 68 11.51 15.97 14.31
C GLU A 68 12.13 17.16 13.56
N ASP A 69 12.53 16.93 12.32
CA ASP A 69 13.00 17.94 11.38
C ASP A 69 12.58 17.64 9.93
N ASP A 70 12.92 18.55 9.03
CA ASP A 70 12.62 18.41 7.60
C ASP A 70 13.33 17.20 6.95
N ALA A 71 14.50 16.80 7.46
CA ALA A 71 15.25 15.68 6.90
C ALA A 71 14.55 14.36 7.20
N GLN A 72 14.10 14.18 8.44
CA GLN A 72 13.32 13.03 8.89
C GLN A 72 11.93 13.02 8.25
N HIS A 73 11.28 14.18 8.09
CA HIS A 73 10.01 14.27 7.36
C HIS A 73 10.17 13.75 5.92
N ARG A 74 11.20 14.22 5.19
CA ARG A 74 11.49 13.73 3.83
C ARG A 74 11.83 12.24 3.80
N GLU A 75 12.51 11.72 4.82
CA GLU A 75 12.77 10.29 4.95
C GLU A 75 11.48 9.47 5.04
N PHE A 76 10.53 9.87 5.89
CA PHE A 76 9.26 9.18 6.00
C PHE A 76 8.42 9.30 4.73
N VAL A 77 8.39 10.45 4.07
CA VAL A 77 7.70 10.62 2.78
C VAL A 77 8.27 9.68 1.72
N ARG A 78 9.60 9.49 1.65
CA ARG A 78 10.24 8.56 0.69
C ARG A 78 9.79 7.11 0.85
N LEU A 79 9.36 6.67 2.03
CA LEU A 79 8.83 5.31 2.24
C LEU A 79 7.52 5.06 1.48
N PHE A 80 6.84 6.13 1.07
CA PHE A 80 5.60 6.10 0.31
C PHE A 80 5.81 6.39 -1.17
N ASP A 81 7.06 6.47 -1.65
CA ASP A 81 7.33 6.54 -3.08
C ASP A 81 6.85 5.24 -3.76
N ARG A 82 6.04 5.38 -4.80
CA ARG A 82 5.46 4.30 -5.61
C ARG A 82 5.97 4.32 -7.05
N SER A 83 7.00 5.12 -7.34
CA SER A 83 7.52 5.27 -8.71
C SER A 83 7.95 3.94 -9.34
N THR A 84 8.55 3.03 -8.55
CA THR A 84 8.88 1.67 -9.02
C THR A 84 7.64 0.84 -9.31
N ASP A 85 6.64 0.85 -8.42
CA ASP A 85 5.39 0.11 -8.63
C ASP A 85 4.64 0.61 -9.88
N TYR A 86 4.61 1.92 -10.10
CA TYR A 86 4.06 2.51 -11.31
C TYR A 86 4.85 2.13 -12.56
N ALA A 87 6.19 2.13 -12.52
CA ALA A 87 7.02 1.70 -13.63
C ALA A 87 6.76 0.23 -14.03
N GLU A 88 6.57 -0.65 -13.04
CA GLU A 88 6.18 -2.05 -13.29
C GLU A 88 4.79 -2.15 -13.94
N LEU A 89 3.82 -1.37 -13.48
CA LEU A 89 2.47 -1.33 -14.08
C LEU A 89 2.50 -0.80 -15.52
N PHE A 90 3.30 0.23 -15.80
CA PHE A 90 3.49 0.74 -17.16
C PHE A 90 4.11 -0.32 -18.07
N GLY A 91 5.13 -1.04 -17.61
CA GLY A 91 5.70 -2.16 -18.37
C GLY A 91 4.67 -3.24 -18.69
N ARG A 92 3.78 -3.57 -17.74
CA ARG A 92 2.67 -4.50 -17.97
C ARG A 92 1.64 -3.97 -18.97
N LEU A 93 1.35 -2.66 -18.92
CA LEU A 93 0.43 -2.00 -19.85
C LEU A 93 1.00 -1.99 -21.28
N ASP A 94 2.28 -1.71 -21.46
CA ASP A 94 2.94 -1.71 -22.77
C ASP A 94 3.01 -3.11 -23.36
N ALA A 95 3.30 -4.12 -22.53
CA ALA A 95 3.24 -5.51 -22.94
C ALA A 95 1.81 -5.90 -23.38
N PHE A 96 0.79 -5.49 -22.62
CA PHE A 96 -0.60 -5.73 -22.99
C PHE A 96 -0.98 -5.05 -24.32
N LYS A 97 -0.59 -3.79 -24.54
CA LYS A 97 -0.83 -3.07 -25.80
C LYS A 97 -0.20 -3.77 -27.01
N THR A 98 0.95 -4.40 -26.83
CA THR A 98 1.64 -5.15 -27.89
C THR A 98 0.97 -6.49 -28.18
N GLU A 99 0.48 -7.18 -27.16
CA GLU A 99 -0.10 -8.51 -27.29
C GLU A 99 -1.60 -8.52 -27.57
N ILE A 100 -2.32 -7.41 -27.35
CA ILE A 100 -3.78 -7.33 -27.50
C ILE A 100 -4.28 -7.77 -28.87
N ALA A 101 -3.52 -7.51 -29.93
CA ALA A 101 -3.86 -7.91 -31.31
C ALA A 101 -3.87 -9.44 -31.52
N LYS A 102 -3.24 -10.20 -30.62
CA LYS A 102 -3.17 -11.66 -30.66
C LYS A 102 -4.16 -12.33 -29.69
N LEU A 103 -4.85 -11.54 -28.87
CA LEU A 103 -5.82 -12.03 -27.89
C LEU A 103 -7.21 -12.07 -28.52
N ASP A 104 -8.03 -13.02 -28.06
CA ASP A 104 -9.48 -12.94 -28.30
C ASP A 104 -10.11 -11.81 -27.46
N GLU A 105 -11.32 -11.41 -27.84
CA GLU A 105 -12.01 -10.27 -27.21
C GLU A 105 -12.26 -10.48 -25.71
N VAL A 106 -12.52 -11.72 -25.28
CA VAL A 106 -12.83 -12.04 -23.89
C VAL A 106 -11.58 -11.91 -23.03
N GLU A 107 -10.47 -12.48 -23.48
CA GLU A 107 -9.20 -12.43 -22.78
C GLU A 107 -8.62 -11.01 -22.76
N ALA A 108 -8.71 -10.27 -23.88
CA ALA A 108 -8.33 -8.87 -23.94
C ALA A 108 -9.10 -8.01 -22.93
N ARG A 109 -10.43 -8.18 -22.85
CA ARG A 109 -11.26 -7.47 -21.86
C ARG A 109 -10.91 -7.84 -20.42
N ARG A 110 -10.65 -9.13 -20.15
CA ARG A 110 -10.26 -9.61 -18.83
C ARG A 110 -8.94 -9.00 -18.36
N GLN A 111 -7.93 -9.00 -19.21
CA GLN A 111 -6.61 -8.43 -18.90
C GLN A 111 -6.67 -6.90 -18.73
N ALA A 112 -7.40 -6.20 -19.60
CA ALA A 112 -7.62 -4.76 -19.46
C ALA A 112 -8.32 -4.41 -18.13
N ALA A 113 -9.34 -5.18 -17.74
CA ALA A 113 -10.02 -5.00 -16.46
C ALA A 113 -9.10 -5.26 -15.27
N ALA A 114 -8.20 -6.25 -15.36
CA ALA A 114 -7.20 -6.51 -14.33
C ALA A 114 -6.20 -5.34 -14.18
N LEU A 115 -5.65 -4.84 -15.30
CA LEU A 115 -4.74 -3.69 -15.28
C LEU A 115 -5.39 -2.44 -14.69
N ARG A 116 -6.64 -2.14 -15.08
CA ARG A 116 -7.40 -1.01 -14.49
C ARG A 116 -7.57 -1.17 -12.98
N ARG A 117 -7.87 -2.37 -12.50
CA ARG A 117 -7.99 -2.65 -11.06
C ARG A 117 -6.65 -2.46 -10.34
N ASP A 118 -5.56 -2.93 -10.93
CA ASP A 118 -4.23 -2.82 -10.33
C ASP A 118 -3.77 -1.36 -10.25
N ILE A 119 -4.02 -0.57 -11.31
CA ILE A 119 -3.74 0.88 -11.31
C ILE A 119 -4.58 1.60 -10.26
N ALA A 120 -5.88 1.31 -10.18
CA ALA A 120 -6.75 1.92 -9.16
C ALA A 120 -6.32 1.54 -7.74
N ALA A 121 -5.89 0.29 -7.53
CA ALA A 121 -5.38 -0.18 -6.25
C ALA A 121 -4.09 0.53 -5.84
N LEU A 122 -3.16 0.74 -6.78
CA LEU A 122 -1.93 1.49 -6.51
C LEU A 122 -2.22 2.96 -6.20
N GLY A 123 -3.11 3.59 -6.97
CA GLY A 123 -3.54 4.97 -6.73
C GLY A 123 -4.25 5.17 -5.38
N ALA A 124 -4.93 4.15 -4.86
CA ALA A 124 -5.58 4.19 -3.56
C ALA A 124 -4.59 4.22 -2.37
N ILE A 125 -3.36 3.77 -2.59
CA ILE A 125 -2.27 3.75 -1.59
C ILE A 125 -1.14 4.72 -1.92
N ASP A 126 -1.35 5.58 -2.93
CA ASP A 126 -0.46 6.66 -3.31
C ASP A 126 -0.86 7.93 -2.53
N PHE A 127 -0.24 8.10 -1.36
CA PHE A 127 -0.58 9.16 -0.42
C PHE A 127 0.09 10.50 -0.73
N PHE A 128 1.15 10.50 -1.54
CA PHE A 128 1.89 11.68 -1.94
C PHE A 128 2.05 11.67 -3.46
N PRO A 129 0.94 11.89 -4.20
CA PRO A 129 0.95 11.82 -5.65
C PRO A 129 1.93 12.87 -6.20
N GLY A 130 3.08 12.39 -6.66
CA GLY A 130 4.04 13.18 -7.43
C GLY A 130 3.61 13.30 -8.90
N ALA A 131 4.55 13.69 -9.78
CA ALA A 131 4.33 13.75 -11.23
C ALA A 131 3.91 12.40 -11.85
N SER A 132 4.25 11.28 -11.20
CA SER A 132 3.99 9.91 -11.68
C SER A 132 2.50 9.59 -11.82
N ARG A 133 1.62 10.09 -10.93
CA ARG A 133 0.17 9.84 -11.02
C ARG A 133 -0.46 10.50 -12.25
N HIS A 134 -0.02 11.72 -12.60
CA HIS A 134 -0.52 12.44 -13.76
C HIS A 134 -0.18 11.72 -15.08
N GLN A 135 0.98 11.06 -15.16
CA GLN A 135 1.35 10.25 -16.33
C GLN A 135 0.46 9.00 -16.47
N VAL A 136 0.11 8.33 -15.37
CA VAL A 136 -0.73 7.12 -15.38
C VAL A 136 -2.16 7.44 -15.82
N GLU A 137 -2.75 8.51 -15.26
CA GLU A 137 -4.10 8.94 -15.62
C GLU A 137 -4.18 9.42 -17.07
N SER A 138 -3.10 9.98 -17.63
CA SER A 138 -3.04 10.41 -19.04
C SER A 138 -2.78 9.28 -20.05
N ALA A 139 -2.32 8.12 -19.60
CA ALA A 139 -1.94 6.98 -20.44
C ALA A 139 -3.02 5.88 -20.54
N LEU A 140 -4.08 5.99 -19.74
CA LEU A 140 -5.28 5.15 -19.69
C LEU A 140 -6.32 5.58 -20.74
#